data_AF-A0A373D4S9-F1
#
_entry.id   AF-A0A373D4S9-F1
#
_cell.length_a   1.000
_cell.length_b   1.000
_cell.length_c   1.000
_cell.angle_alpha   90.00
_cell.angle_beta   90.00
_cell.angle_gamma   90.00
#
_symmetry.space_group_name_H-M   'P 1'
#
loop_
_entity.id
_entity.type
_entity.pdbx_description
1 polymer ?
#
loop_
_entity_poly.entity_id
_entity_poly.type
_entity_poly.pdbx_seq_one_letter_code
_entity_poly.pdbx_strand_id
1 'polypeptide(L)'
;MEKYVLTQDLVTGNELIDSEHRKIFDEVNTLLDACSKGKGRENLSSLGEFLVEYVTKHFSDEEDLQKQSKYPEYTEHHKFHEWYKQKLGDAIIKLEQEGPTINSLGEINYMVSVLVKHIRETDRKLAQWIQNGAKNEVTASKVATGSAVSGKTSYMDTVTKDESTENLDIRQILDIKELQRIQDLFLTVTGMTAAVVDMKGKYITRGNSFTSFYSRYTNGKHNELREFTQDLTVGGFRAGTVIGGIVLGDYPDDSAPSQEVVSAGGQLLAEMLNLWLMPFITGRAMQTA
;
A
#
# COMPACT_ATOMS: atom_id res chain seq x y z
N MET A 1 -13.79 18.51 -2.30
CA MET A 1 -12.78 17.47 -2.00
C MET A 1 -11.52 18.20 -1.59
N GLU A 2 -10.85 17.80 -0.52
CA GLU A 2 -9.55 18.40 -0.16
C GLU A 2 -8.51 18.01 -1.21
N LYS A 3 -7.67 18.96 -1.61
CA LYS A 3 -6.64 18.77 -2.63
C LYS A 3 -5.36 18.25 -1.98
N TYR A 4 -4.64 17.38 -2.67
CA TYR A 4 -3.27 17.04 -2.30
C TYR A 4 -2.37 18.25 -2.51
N VAL A 5 -1.57 18.59 -1.51
CA VAL A 5 -0.64 19.71 -1.53
C VAL A 5 0.68 19.22 -0.94
N LEU A 6 1.79 19.70 -1.49
CA LEU A 6 3.10 19.47 -0.88
C LEU A 6 3.18 20.22 0.46
N THR A 7 3.07 19.48 1.56
CA THR A 7 3.18 20.01 2.92
C THR A 7 4.64 20.11 3.34
N GLN A 8 4.93 20.95 4.34
CA GLN A 8 6.30 21.24 4.79
C GLN A 8 7.09 19.99 5.23
N ASP A 9 6.40 18.97 5.72
CA ASP A 9 6.98 17.71 6.16
C ASP A 9 7.31 16.74 5.00
N LEU A 10 6.89 17.05 3.78
CA LEU A 10 7.23 16.33 2.55
C LEU A 10 8.31 17.04 1.73
N VAL A 11 8.63 18.28 2.06
CA VAL A 11 9.71 19.04 1.43
C VAL A 11 11.05 18.37 1.74
N THR A 12 11.71 17.86 0.71
CA THR A 12 13.04 17.25 0.79
C THR A 12 14.15 18.29 0.98
N GLY A 13 13.90 19.53 0.54
CA GLY A 13 14.92 20.56 0.42
C GLY A 13 15.74 20.45 -0.87
N ASN A 14 15.43 19.44 -1.71
CA ASN A 14 15.90 19.35 -3.08
C ASN A 14 14.83 19.94 -4.01
N GLU A 15 15.12 21.08 -4.63
CA GLU A 15 14.15 21.81 -5.45
C GLU A 15 13.59 20.98 -6.61
N LEU A 16 14.39 20.08 -7.19
CA LEU A 16 13.97 19.19 -8.27
C LEU A 16 12.89 18.24 -7.76
N ILE A 17 13.17 17.44 -6.73
CA ILE A 17 12.22 16.47 -6.18
C ILE A 17 10.95 17.15 -5.68
N ASP A 18 11.10 18.28 -4.97
CA ASP A 18 9.94 19.01 -4.46
C ASP A 18 9.06 19.57 -5.60
N SER A 19 9.66 19.92 -6.74
CA SER A 19 8.91 20.36 -7.93
C SER A 19 8.15 19.20 -8.59
N GLU A 20 8.73 18.01 -8.59
CA GLU A 20 8.11 16.82 -9.15
C GLU A 20 6.93 16.35 -8.31
N HIS A 21 7.09 16.30 -6.97
CA HIS A 21 5.97 15.98 -6.07
C HIS A 21 4.80 16.95 -6.24
N ARG A 22 5.08 18.26 -6.38
CA ARG A 22 4.02 19.25 -6.68
C ARG A 22 3.28 18.92 -7.97
N LYS A 23 4.01 18.62 -9.05
CA LYS A 23 3.39 18.29 -10.34
C LYS A 23 2.58 17.00 -10.27
N ILE A 24 3.07 15.98 -9.57
CA ILE A 24 2.33 14.74 -9.32
C ILE A 24 1.03 15.05 -8.58
N PHE A 25 1.07 15.82 -7.50
CA PHE A 25 -0.14 16.19 -6.76
C PHE A 25 -1.12 17.02 -7.59
N ASP A 26 -0.65 17.93 -8.43
CA ASP A 26 -1.49 18.73 -9.33
C ASP A 26 -2.23 17.84 -10.33
N GLU A 27 -1.56 16.84 -10.91
CA GLU A 27 -2.21 15.91 -11.86
C GLU A 27 -3.22 15.00 -11.16
N VAL A 28 -2.87 14.49 -9.97
CA VAL A 28 -3.80 13.70 -9.15
C VAL A 28 -5.03 14.51 -8.77
N ASN A 29 -4.86 15.79 -8.40
CA ASN A 29 -5.98 16.68 -8.10
C ASN A 29 -6.88 16.90 -9.32
N THR A 30 -6.30 16.96 -10.52
CA THR A 30 -7.05 17.08 -11.78
C THR A 30 -7.94 15.87 -12.02
N LEU A 31 -7.42 14.66 -11.78
CA LEU A 31 -8.22 13.43 -11.82
C LEU A 31 -9.35 13.44 -10.79
N LEU A 32 -9.06 13.79 -9.54
CA LEU A 32 -10.07 13.83 -8.47
C LEU A 32 -11.18 14.83 -8.80
N ASP A 33 -10.83 16.00 -9.31
CA ASP A 33 -11.78 17.01 -9.78
C ASP A 33 -12.64 16.46 -10.93
N ALA A 34 -12.07 15.70 -11.87
CA ALA A 34 -12.81 15.03 -12.93
C ALA A 34 -13.75 13.94 -12.42
N CYS A 35 -13.29 13.08 -11.50
CA CYS A 35 -14.10 12.06 -10.84
C CYS A 35 -15.30 12.68 -10.12
N SER A 36 -15.11 13.79 -9.39
CA SER A 36 -16.18 14.49 -8.68
C SER A 36 -17.29 15.03 -9.60
N LYS A 37 -16.97 15.25 -10.88
CA LYS A 37 -17.90 15.73 -11.93
C LYS A 37 -18.47 14.58 -12.76
N GLY A 38 -18.19 13.32 -12.41
CA GLY A 38 -18.59 12.14 -13.20
C GLY A 38 -17.79 11.92 -14.48
N LYS A 39 -16.66 12.62 -14.64
CA LYS A 39 -15.80 12.63 -15.84
C LYS A 39 -14.47 11.89 -15.66
N GLY A 40 -14.33 11.07 -14.61
CA GLY A 40 -13.07 10.38 -14.31
C GLY A 40 -12.57 9.49 -15.46
N ARG A 41 -13.49 8.82 -16.17
CA ARG A 41 -13.16 7.94 -17.31
C ARG A 41 -12.62 8.70 -18.53
N GLU A 42 -13.05 9.94 -18.74
CA GLU A 42 -12.65 10.76 -19.90
C GLU A 42 -11.18 11.17 -19.84
N ASN A 43 -10.57 11.21 -18.65
CA ASN A 43 -9.21 11.67 -18.41
C ASN A 43 -8.24 10.50 -18.08
N LEU A 44 -8.73 9.27 -18.17
CA LEU A 44 -8.02 8.11 -17.65
C LEU A 44 -6.77 7.77 -18.47
N SER A 45 -6.85 7.83 -19.80
CA SER A 45 -5.72 7.59 -20.69
C SER A 45 -4.62 8.64 -20.53
N SER A 46 -4.98 9.93 -20.52
CA SER A 46 -4.01 11.03 -20.36
C SER A 46 -3.32 11.00 -19.00
N LEU A 47 -4.06 10.70 -17.93
CA LEU A 47 -3.46 10.50 -16.62
C LEU A 47 -2.53 9.29 -16.63
N GLY A 48 -2.95 8.21 -17.27
CA GLY A 48 -2.16 6.99 -17.36
C GLY A 48 -0.81 7.21 -18.03
N GLU A 49 -0.80 7.91 -19.16
CA GLU A 49 0.41 8.35 -19.86
C GLU A 49 1.29 9.25 -18.98
N PHE A 50 0.69 10.24 -18.31
CA PHE A 50 1.41 11.10 -17.36
C PHE A 50 2.08 10.28 -16.26
N LEU A 51 1.36 9.31 -15.67
CA LEU A 51 1.90 8.50 -14.59
C LEU A 51 3.08 7.65 -15.09
N VAL A 52 2.98 7.05 -16.28
CA VAL A 52 4.07 6.23 -16.83
C VAL A 52 5.32 7.07 -17.06
N GLU A 53 5.19 8.21 -17.74
CA GLU A 53 6.35 9.04 -18.09
C GLU A 53 6.91 9.78 -16.87
N TYR A 54 6.05 10.48 -16.14
CA TYR A 54 6.48 11.44 -15.13
C TYR A 54 6.87 10.75 -13.83
N VAL A 55 6.19 9.67 -13.43
CA VAL A 55 6.58 8.91 -12.22
C VAL A 55 7.87 8.13 -12.47
N THR A 56 8.07 7.59 -13.67
CA THR A 56 9.35 6.94 -14.01
C THR A 56 10.52 7.92 -13.93
N LYS A 57 10.33 9.14 -14.44
CA LYS A 57 11.34 10.20 -14.30
C LYS A 57 11.58 10.54 -12.83
N HIS A 58 10.51 10.76 -12.07
CA HIS A 58 10.60 11.11 -10.66
C HIS A 58 11.38 10.06 -9.84
N PHE A 59 11.06 8.78 -10.01
CA PHE A 59 11.77 7.68 -9.36
C PHE A 59 13.25 7.64 -9.74
N SER A 60 13.59 7.89 -11.01
CA SER A 60 14.99 7.95 -11.44
C SER A 60 15.76 9.08 -10.74
N ASP A 61 15.17 10.28 -10.69
CA ASP A 61 15.80 11.44 -10.05
C ASP A 61 15.93 11.24 -8.53
N GLU A 62 14.93 10.62 -7.90
CA GLU A 62 14.97 10.28 -6.48
C GLU A 62 16.04 9.23 -6.17
N GLU A 63 16.14 8.16 -6.97
CA GLU A 63 17.15 7.12 -6.81
C GLU A 63 18.57 7.67 -6.94
N ASP A 64 18.78 8.60 -7.87
CA ASP A 64 20.06 9.27 -8.00
C ASP A 64 20.39 10.14 -6.78
N LEU A 65 19.39 10.83 -6.22
CA LEU A 65 19.54 11.57 -4.97
C LEU A 65 19.83 10.65 -3.78
N GLN A 66 19.18 9.49 -3.71
CA GLN A 66 19.42 8.47 -2.67
C GLN A 66 20.85 7.93 -2.74
N LYS A 67 21.36 7.62 -3.94
CA LYS A 67 22.75 7.19 -4.14
C LYS A 67 23.74 8.28 -3.72
N GLN A 68 23.51 9.52 -4.15
CA GLN A 68 24.38 10.66 -3.82
C GLN A 68 24.43 10.95 -2.32
N SER A 69 23.29 10.87 -1.64
CA SER A 69 23.17 11.09 -0.20
C SER A 69 23.52 9.85 0.64
N LYS A 70 23.90 8.73 0.01
CA LYS A 70 24.18 7.44 0.66
C LYS A 70 23.03 6.98 1.58
N TYR A 71 21.81 7.13 1.08
CA TYR A 71 20.60 6.79 1.82
C TYR A 71 20.56 5.29 2.15
N PRO A 72 20.43 4.90 3.44
CA PRO A 72 20.57 3.50 3.85
C PRO A 72 19.43 2.58 3.37
N GLU A 73 18.23 3.11 3.11
CA GLU A 73 17.06 2.31 2.66
C GLU A 73 16.93 2.24 1.12
N TYR A 74 17.94 2.69 0.35
CA TYR A 74 17.91 2.72 -1.13
C TYR A 74 17.41 1.41 -1.76
N THR A 75 17.95 0.27 -1.32
CA THR A 75 17.63 -1.04 -1.93
C THR A 75 16.14 -1.37 -1.86
N GLU A 76 15.49 -1.11 -0.73
CA GLU A 76 14.06 -1.40 -0.56
C GLU A 76 13.19 -0.35 -1.26
N HIS A 77 13.63 0.91 -1.26
CA HIS A 77 12.94 1.98 -1.98
C HIS A 77 12.94 1.74 -3.51
N HIS A 78 14.08 1.36 -4.08
CA HIS A 78 14.21 1.02 -5.50
C HIS A 78 13.35 -0.19 -5.90
N LYS A 79 13.27 -1.24 -5.07
CA LYS A 79 12.37 -2.38 -5.34
C LYS A 79 10.91 -1.95 -5.45
N PHE A 80 10.48 -1.03 -4.58
CA PHE A 80 9.14 -0.47 -4.67
C PHE A 80 8.93 0.28 -5.99
N HIS A 81 9.89 1.10 -6.43
CA HIS A 81 9.82 1.82 -7.71
C HIS A 81 9.66 0.87 -8.90
N GLU A 82 10.47 -0.19 -8.96
CA GLU A 82 10.37 -1.18 -10.05
C GLU A 82 9.02 -1.88 -10.06
N TRP A 83 8.52 -2.31 -8.90
CA TRP A 83 7.19 -2.89 -8.81
C TRP A 83 6.10 -1.91 -9.24
N TYR A 84 6.18 -0.65 -8.82
CA TYR A 84 5.18 0.35 -9.13
C TYR A 84 5.12 0.59 -10.65
N LYS A 85 6.28 0.75 -11.29
CA LYS A 85 6.39 0.91 -12.75
C LYS A 85 5.80 -0.29 -13.48
N GLN A 86 6.10 -1.52 -13.04
CA GLN A 86 5.54 -2.73 -13.62
C GLN A 86 4.01 -2.76 -13.50
N LYS A 87 3.47 -2.53 -12.30
CA LYS A 87 2.01 -2.58 -12.06
C LYS A 87 1.25 -1.48 -12.77
N LEU A 88 1.82 -0.29 -12.85
CA LEU A 88 1.24 0.78 -13.63
C LEU A 88 1.25 0.41 -15.12
N GLY A 89 2.36 -0.11 -15.64
CA GLY A 89 2.45 -0.60 -17.02
C GLY A 89 1.39 -1.64 -17.35
N ASP A 90 1.20 -2.65 -16.50
CA ASP A 90 0.17 -3.68 -16.66
C ASP A 90 -1.24 -3.06 -16.73
N ALA A 91 -1.55 -2.10 -15.83
CA ALA A 91 -2.84 -1.41 -15.79
C ALA A 91 -3.08 -0.54 -17.04
N ILE A 92 -2.04 0.09 -17.58
CA ILE A 92 -2.13 0.91 -18.79
C ILE A 92 -2.32 0.05 -20.03
N ILE A 93 -1.59 -1.05 -20.17
CA ILE A 93 -1.79 -2.01 -21.27
C ILE A 93 -3.24 -2.49 -21.29
N LYS A 94 -3.78 -2.83 -20.11
CA LYS A 94 -5.19 -3.25 -19.99
C LYS A 94 -6.16 -2.12 -20.35
N LEU A 95 -5.89 -0.90 -19.89
CA LEU A 95 -6.68 0.28 -20.26
C LEU A 95 -6.68 0.52 -21.78
N GLU A 96 -5.56 0.35 -22.46
CA GLU A 96 -5.46 0.48 -23.91
C GLU A 96 -6.23 -0.62 -24.65
N GLN A 97 -6.22 -1.85 -24.13
CA GLN A 97 -6.89 -3.00 -24.74
C GLN A 97 -8.41 -2.98 -24.54
N GLU A 98 -8.87 -2.65 -23.34
CA GLU A 98 -10.28 -2.74 -22.94
C GLU A 98 -11.00 -1.38 -23.03
N GLY A 99 -10.24 -0.28 -23.13
CA GLY A 99 -10.75 1.08 -23.05
C GLY A 99 -11.06 1.54 -21.61
N PRO A 100 -11.52 2.79 -21.45
CA PRO A 100 -11.82 3.36 -20.14
C PRO A 100 -13.11 2.74 -19.55
N THR A 101 -12.94 1.84 -18.59
CA THR A 101 -14.01 1.15 -17.85
C THR A 101 -14.04 1.61 -16.38
N ILE A 102 -15.04 1.15 -15.63
CA ILE A 102 -15.07 1.38 -14.18
C ILE A 102 -13.91 0.63 -13.47
N ASN A 103 -13.51 -0.51 -14.02
CA ASN A 103 -12.42 -1.32 -13.48
C ASN A 103 -11.08 -0.64 -13.70
N SER A 104 -10.78 -0.17 -14.92
CA SER A 104 -9.53 0.54 -15.20
C SER A 104 -9.47 1.89 -14.45
N LEU A 105 -10.61 2.57 -14.26
CA LEU A 105 -10.67 3.74 -13.38
C LEU A 105 -10.29 3.37 -11.93
N GLY A 106 -10.75 2.22 -11.43
CA GLY A 106 -10.39 1.74 -10.10
C GLY A 106 -8.92 1.38 -9.97
N GLU A 107 -8.36 0.70 -10.98
CA GLU A 107 -6.94 0.31 -11.05
C GLU A 107 -6.01 1.54 -11.05
N ILE A 108 -6.28 2.54 -11.88
CA ILE A 108 -5.44 3.75 -11.94
C ILE A 108 -5.56 4.60 -10.68
N ASN A 109 -6.77 4.77 -10.14
CA ASN A 109 -6.92 5.46 -8.86
C ASN A 109 -6.20 4.74 -7.72
N TYR A 110 -6.17 3.40 -7.75
CA TYR A 110 -5.37 2.63 -6.81
C TYR A 110 -3.88 2.94 -6.96
N MET A 111 -3.33 2.90 -8.18
CA MET A 111 -1.92 3.25 -8.42
C MET A 111 -1.61 4.67 -7.93
N VAL A 112 -2.47 5.64 -8.22
CA VAL A 112 -2.38 7.01 -7.70
C VAL A 112 -2.33 7.04 -6.18
N SER A 113 -3.18 6.28 -5.49
CA SER A 113 -3.19 6.24 -4.03
C SER A 113 -1.90 5.67 -3.45
N VAL A 114 -1.35 4.63 -4.10
CA VAL A 114 -0.08 4.01 -3.71
C VAL A 114 1.07 5.00 -3.86
N LEU A 115 1.10 5.76 -4.96
CA LEU A 115 2.09 6.81 -5.19
C LEU A 115 2.00 7.94 -4.15
N VAL A 116 0.80 8.45 -3.88
CA VAL A 116 0.61 9.52 -2.89
C VAL A 116 1.05 9.07 -1.50
N LYS A 117 0.76 7.81 -1.13
CA LYS A 117 1.22 7.24 0.14
C LYS A 117 2.74 7.11 0.18
N HIS A 118 3.35 6.62 -0.89
CA HIS A 118 4.80 6.52 -1.01
C HIS A 118 5.49 7.86 -0.77
N ILE A 119 5.04 8.92 -1.46
CA ILE A 119 5.53 10.28 -1.27
C ILE A 119 5.40 10.74 0.19
N ARG A 120 4.27 10.41 0.83
CA ARG A 120 3.98 10.84 2.21
C ARG A 120 4.77 10.13 3.29
N GLU A 121 5.11 8.87 3.07
CA GLU A 121 5.68 8.00 4.09
C GLU A 121 7.14 7.64 3.81
N THR A 122 7.45 7.26 2.57
CA THR A 122 8.77 6.77 2.17
C THR A 122 9.69 7.91 1.77
N ASP A 123 9.29 8.77 0.82
CA ASP A 123 10.11 9.90 0.35
C ASP A 123 10.34 10.92 1.48
N ARG A 124 9.38 11.01 2.40
CA ARG A 124 9.53 11.77 3.64
C ARG A 124 10.73 11.32 4.49
N LYS A 125 11.05 10.02 4.52
CA LYS A 125 12.24 9.53 5.25
C LYS A 125 13.51 9.97 4.53
N LEU A 126 13.52 9.96 3.20
CA LEU A 126 14.61 10.53 2.42
C LEU A 126 14.78 12.02 2.70
N ALA A 127 13.67 12.79 2.71
CA ALA A 127 13.66 14.20 3.09
C ALA A 127 14.33 14.43 4.46
N GLN A 128 13.93 13.63 5.46
CA GLN A 128 14.51 13.70 6.81
C GLN A 128 15.99 13.36 6.82
N TRP A 129 16.41 12.33 6.07
CA TRP A 129 17.82 11.95 5.94
C TRP A 129 18.67 13.09 5.38
N ILE A 130 18.23 13.70 4.27
CA ILE A 130 18.93 14.81 3.61
C ILE A 130 19.02 16.03 4.52
N GLN A 131 17.90 16.42 5.14
CA GLN A 131 17.88 17.57 6.05
C GLN A 131 18.78 17.36 7.27
N ASN A 132 18.83 16.15 7.80
CA ASN A 132 19.71 15.83 8.94
C ASN A 132 21.18 15.77 8.51
N GLY A 133 21.49 15.25 7.32
CA GLY A 133 22.82 15.32 6.73
C GLY A 133 23.32 16.75 6.58
N ALA A 134 22.49 17.64 6.02
CA ALA A 134 22.82 19.07 5.87
C ALA A 134 23.04 19.77 7.23
N LYS A 135 22.26 19.46 8.26
CA LYS A 135 22.45 19.99 9.62
C LYS A 135 23.77 19.51 10.24
N ASN A 136 24.18 18.28 9.96
CA ASN A 136 25.45 17.72 10.44
C ASN A 136 26.65 18.33 9.70
N GLU A 137 26.53 18.65 8.41
CA GLU A 137 27.58 19.36 7.65
C GLU A 137 27.74 20.83 8.06
N VAL A 138 26.64 21.52 8.38
CA VAL A 138 26.66 22.91 8.87
C VAL A 138 27.23 22.99 10.29
N THR A 139 26.98 21.99 11.14
CA THR A 139 27.60 21.90 12.47
C THR A 139 29.06 21.46 12.40
N ALA A 140 29.41 20.52 11.51
CA ALA A 140 30.80 20.11 11.27
C ALA A 140 31.66 21.23 10.64
N SER A 141 31.10 22.04 9.73
CA SER A 141 31.79 23.21 9.16
C SER A 141 32.10 24.30 10.18
N LYS A 142 31.39 24.35 11.32
CA LYS A 142 31.74 25.25 12.44
C LYS A 142 32.83 24.68 13.37
N VAL A 143 33.18 23.39 13.24
CA VAL A 143 34.07 22.68 14.18
C VAL A 143 35.42 22.28 13.55
N ALA A 144 35.52 22.16 12.22
CA ALA A 144 36.71 21.60 11.57
C ALA A 144 37.67 22.65 10.95
N THR A 145 38.46 23.33 11.80
CA THR A 145 39.86 23.65 11.48
C THR A 145 40.73 22.53 12.07
N GLY A 146 41.11 21.53 11.28
CA GLY A 146 42.01 20.46 11.74
C GLY A 146 42.06 19.24 10.82
N SER A 147 43.17 19.14 10.07
CA SER A 147 43.78 18.06 9.25
C SER A 147 43.11 16.70 8.98
N ALA A 148 43.42 16.24 7.75
CA ALA A 148 43.04 15.01 7.03
C ALA A 148 43.38 13.65 7.69
N VAL A 149 42.77 12.56 7.16
CA VAL A 149 43.45 11.45 6.43
C VAL A 149 42.47 10.38 5.89
N SER A 150 42.83 9.90 4.70
CA SER A 150 42.40 8.80 3.80
C SER A 150 41.88 7.47 4.39
N GLY A 151 40.95 6.83 3.65
CA GLY A 151 40.67 5.38 3.68
C GLY A 151 39.86 4.90 2.46
N LYS A 152 40.40 3.91 1.73
CA LYS A 152 39.93 3.36 0.43
C LYS A 152 39.53 1.88 0.62
N THR A 153 38.41 1.41 0.06
CA THR A 153 38.11 0.00 -0.32
C THR A 153 36.83 -0.03 -1.16
N SER A 154 36.89 -0.20 -2.49
CA SER A 154 36.98 -1.45 -3.29
C SER A 154 35.65 -2.24 -3.34
N TYR A 155 34.89 -2.03 -4.42
CA TYR A 155 33.68 -2.72 -4.84
C TYR A 155 34.05 -3.75 -5.90
N MET A 156 33.66 -5.02 -5.74
CA MET A 156 33.27 -5.98 -6.81
C MET A 156 32.98 -7.37 -6.22
N ASP A 157 32.07 -8.07 -6.91
CA ASP A 157 31.68 -9.49 -6.86
C ASP A 157 30.56 -9.89 -5.87
N THR A 158 29.48 -10.63 -6.22
CA THR A 158 28.88 -11.14 -7.48
C THR A 158 27.51 -11.81 -7.14
N VAL A 159 26.68 -12.06 -8.18
CA VAL A 159 25.52 -13.01 -8.29
C VAL A 159 24.26 -12.71 -7.43
N THR A 160 22.99 -12.95 -7.78
CA THR A 160 22.29 -13.95 -8.61
C THR A 160 20.83 -13.49 -8.86
N LYS A 161 20.27 -13.94 -10.00
CA LYS A 161 18.85 -14.23 -10.31
C LYS A 161 17.76 -13.29 -9.76
N ASP A 162 17.16 -12.60 -10.72
CA ASP A 162 15.87 -11.93 -10.70
C ASP A 162 14.74 -12.80 -10.06
N GLU A 163 14.30 -12.37 -8.89
CA GLU A 163 13.07 -12.77 -8.19
C GLU A 163 12.15 -11.54 -7.96
N SER A 164 12.15 -10.56 -8.89
CA SER A 164 11.55 -9.24 -8.67
C SER A 164 10.01 -9.19 -8.70
N THR A 165 9.29 -10.30 -8.88
CA THR A 165 7.83 -10.30 -9.08
C THR A 165 6.99 -10.73 -7.87
N GLU A 166 7.58 -11.05 -6.72
CA GLU A 166 6.79 -11.31 -5.51
C GLU A 166 7.13 -10.36 -4.37
N ASN A 167 6.06 -9.83 -3.76
CA ASN A 167 5.97 -9.14 -2.46
C ASN A 167 5.97 -7.61 -2.50
N LEU A 168 4.82 -7.03 -2.86
CA LEU A 168 4.38 -5.90 -2.05
C LEU A 168 3.66 -6.39 -0.81
N ASP A 169 4.17 -5.94 0.32
CA ASP A 169 3.52 -6.12 1.59
C ASP A 169 2.33 -5.16 1.67
N ILE A 170 1.11 -5.69 1.64
CA ILE A 170 -0.13 -4.93 1.81
C ILE A 170 -0.13 -4.07 3.08
N ARG A 171 0.73 -4.38 4.07
CA ARG A 171 0.99 -3.54 5.25
C ARG A 171 1.52 -2.15 4.91
N GLN A 172 2.22 -2.01 3.78
CA GLN A 172 2.71 -0.73 3.27
C GLN A 172 1.62 0.09 2.58
N ILE A 173 0.43 -0.48 2.36
CA ILE A 173 -0.65 0.15 1.56
C ILE A 173 -1.86 0.44 2.44
N LEU A 174 -2.19 -0.42 3.41
CA LEU A 174 -3.41 -0.28 4.23
C LEU A 174 -3.18 0.36 5.60
N ASP A 175 -4.19 1.08 6.09
CA ASP A 175 -4.28 1.41 7.52
C ASP A 175 -4.67 0.16 8.31
N ILE A 176 -3.67 -0.47 8.90
CA ILE A 176 -3.81 -1.73 9.63
C ILE A 176 -4.65 -1.56 10.91
N LYS A 177 -4.69 -0.35 11.50
CA LYS A 177 -5.50 -0.12 12.70
C LYS A 177 -6.98 -0.11 12.36
N GLU A 178 -7.34 0.53 11.25
CA GLU A 178 -8.73 0.58 10.81
C GLU A 178 -9.19 -0.78 10.25
N LEU A 179 -8.31 -1.49 9.55
CA LEU A 179 -8.56 -2.87 9.13
C LEU A 179 -8.86 -3.77 10.33
N GLN A 180 -8.04 -3.69 11.38
CA GLN A 180 -8.27 -4.40 12.64
C GLN A 180 -9.61 -4.01 13.28
N ARG A 181 -9.95 -2.71 13.29
CA ARG A 181 -11.22 -2.21 13.85
C ARG A 181 -12.44 -2.81 13.16
N ILE A 182 -12.41 -2.93 11.84
CA ILE A 182 -13.50 -3.53 11.06
C ILE A 182 -13.66 -5.01 11.40
N GLN A 183 -12.56 -5.75 11.58
CA GLN A 183 -12.60 -7.14 12.00
C GLN A 183 -13.09 -7.33 13.43
N ASP A 184 -12.70 -6.45 14.35
CA ASP A 184 -13.17 -6.45 15.74
C ASP A 184 -14.69 -6.23 15.79
N LEU A 185 -15.20 -5.31 14.96
CA LEU A 185 -16.63 -5.09 14.80
C LEU A 185 -17.35 -6.29 14.20
N PHE A 186 -16.77 -6.92 13.17
CA PHE A 186 -17.34 -8.12 12.56
C PHE A 186 -17.51 -9.25 13.58
N LEU A 187 -16.49 -9.51 14.39
CA LEU A 187 -16.60 -10.47 15.49
C LEU A 187 -17.71 -10.07 16.48
N THR A 188 -17.75 -8.81 16.88
CA THR A 188 -18.72 -8.31 17.86
C THR A 188 -20.16 -8.50 17.37
N VAL A 189 -20.41 -8.28 16.08
CA VAL A 189 -21.77 -8.33 15.51
C VAL A 189 -22.19 -9.76 15.14
N THR A 190 -21.26 -10.56 14.62
CA THR A 190 -21.60 -11.87 14.04
C THR A 190 -21.24 -13.05 14.94
N GLY A 191 -20.38 -12.84 15.94
CA GLY A 191 -19.75 -13.91 16.72
C GLY A 191 -18.68 -14.69 15.95
N MET A 192 -18.38 -14.32 14.70
CA MET A 192 -17.42 -15.03 13.84
C MET A 192 -16.04 -14.37 13.92
N THR A 193 -14.99 -15.18 14.08
CA THR A 193 -13.62 -14.66 14.03
C THR A 193 -13.18 -14.46 12.58
N ALA A 194 -12.34 -13.46 12.31
CA ALA A 194 -11.77 -13.21 11.00
C ALA A 194 -10.36 -12.62 11.10
N ALA A 195 -9.46 -13.06 10.22
CA ALA A 195 -8.10 -12.57 10.11
C ALA A 195 -7.77 -12.34 8.64
N VAL A 196 -7.06 -11.26 8.36
CA VAL A 196 -6.51 -10.99 7.03
C VAL A 196 -5.07 -11.50 6.98
N VAL A 197 -4.77 -12.28 5.95
CA VAL A 197 -3.43 -12.77 5.63
C VAL A 197 -2.98 -12.21 4.29
N ASP A 198 -1.67 -11.97 4.15
CA ASP A 198 -1.09 -11.54 2.88
C ASP A 198 -1.00 -12.69 1.88
N MET A 199 -0.49 -12.40 0.69
CA MET A 199 -0.34 -13.37 -0.40
C MET A 199 0.56 -14.56 -0.04
N LYS A 200 1.38 -14.45 1.01
CA LYS A 200 2.21 -15.54 1.56
C LYS A 200 1.55 -16.27 2.74
N GLY A 201 0.31 -15.94 3.06
CA GLY A 201 -0.41 -16.49 4.21
C GLY A 201 0.05 -15.94 5.56
N LYS A 202 0.86 -14.88 5.59
CA LYS A 202 1.30 -14.25 6.84
C LYS A 202 0.25 -13.25 7.32
N TYR A 203 -0.12 -13.36 8.58
CA TYR A 203 -1.12 -12.48 9.21
C TYR A 203 -0.77 -11.01 9.11
N ILE A 204 -1.70 -10.22 8.57
CA ILE A 204 -1.63 -8.75 8.51
C ILE A 204 -2.28 -8.17 9.76
N THR A 205 -3.42 -8.73 10.13
CA THR A 205 -4.23 -8.34 11.28
C THR A 205 -4.08 -9.38 12.36
N ARG A 206 -4.22 -8.98 13.62
CA ARG A 206 -4.23 -9.94 14.71
C ARG A 206 -5.60 -10.63 14.69
N GLY A 207 -5.59 -11.97 14.74
CA GLY A 207 -6.81 -12.69 15.08
C GLY A 207 -7.28 -12.21 16.45
N ASN A 208 -8.55 -11.86 16.57
CA ASN A 208 -9.13 -11.34 17.79
C ASN A 208 -8.85 -12.35 18.91
N SER A 209 -8.08 -11.94 19.92
CA SER A 209 -7.70 -12.72 21.10
C SER A 209 -7.35 -14.20 20.86
N PHE A 210 -6.39 -14.51 19.97
CA PHE A 210 -5.78 -15.86 19.81
C PHE A 210 -6.80 -17.02 19.93
N THR A 211 -7.93 -16.84 19.26
CA THR A 211 -9.10 -17.70 19.38
C THR A 211 -8.79 -19.11 18.92
N SER A 212 -9.38 -20.05 19.64
CA SER A 212 -9.26 -21.49 19.49
C SER A 212 -9.57 -21.99 18.05
N PHE A 213 -10.21 -21.16 17.22
CA PHE A 213 -10.38 -21.32 15.78
C PHE A 213 -9.05 -21.45 15.02
N TYR A 214 -8.15 -20.46 15.10
CA TYR A 214 -6.93 -20.46 14.26
C TYR A 214 -6.01 -21.62 14.61
N SER A 215 -5.93 -21.97 15.90
CA SER A 215 -5.19 -23.15 16.35
C SER A 215 -5.72 -24.44 15.69
N ARG A 216 -7.03 -24.60 15.59
CA ARG A 216 -7.65 -25.75 14.92
C ARG A 216 -7.44 -25.71 13.42
N TYR A 217 -7.62 -24.54 12.80
CA TYR A 217 -7.43 -24.32 11.37
C TYR A 217 -6.00 -24.67 10.94
N THR A 218 -4.98 -24.16 11.64
CA THR A 218 -3.57 -24.45 11.30
C THR A 218 -3.15 -25.88 11.62
N ASN A 219 -3.82 -26.55 12.57
CA ASN A 219 -3.58 -27.95 12.90
C ASN A 219 -4.42 -28.93 12.07
N GLY A 220 -5.13 -28.45 11.04
CA GLY A 220 -5.92 -29.30 10.13
C GLY A 220 -7.21 -29.87 10.72
N LYS A 221 -7.67 -29.34 11.87
CA LYS A 221 -8.90 -29.78 12.55
C LYS A 221 -10.16 -29.12 11.96
N HIS A 222 -10.26 -29.10 10.64
CA HIS A 222 -11.35 -28.44 9.90
C HIS A 222 -12.74 -29.04 10.22
N ASN A 223 -12.79 -30.29 10.64
CA ASN A 223 -14.01 -30.97 11.09
C ASN A 223 -14.59 -30.38 12.39
N GLU A 224 -13.82 -29.61 13.16
CA GLU A 224 -14.27 -28.91 14.36
C GLU A 224 -14.74 -27.47 14.05
N LEU A 225 -14.71 -27.07 12.78
CA LEU A 225 -14.93 -25.70 12.32
C LEU A 225 -16.07 -25.62 11.31
N ARG A 226 -16.65 -24.42 11.22
CA ARG A 226 -17.25 -23.92 9.97
C ARG A 226 -16.45 -22.69 9.59
N GLU A 227 -15.90 -22.70 8.39
CA GLU A 227 -14.88 -21.73 7.97
C GLU A 227 -15.24 -21.07 6.65
N PHE A 228 -14.70 -19.88 6.43
CA PHE A 228 -14.75 -19.18 5.16
C PHE A 228 -13.36 -18.68 4.79
N THR A 229 -13.13 -18.58 3.49
CA THR A 229 -11.93 -18.01 2.89
C THR A 229 -12.38 -17.14 1.74
N GLN A 230 -12.04 -15.87 1.77
CA GLN A 230 -12.43 -14.90 0.74
C GLN A 230 -11.24 -14.06 0.33
N ASP A 231 -11.10 -13.85 -0.98
CA ASP A 231 -10.05 -13.00 -1.51
C ASP A 231 -10.38 -11.52 -1.23
N LEU A 232 -9.39 -10.80 -0.70
CA LEU A 232 -9.42 -9.35 -0.69
C LEU A 232 -8.87 -8.84 -2.00
N THR A 233 -9.63 -7.97 -2.64
CA THR A 233 -9.23 -7.32 -3.88
C THR A 233 -9.17 -5.82 -3.70
N VAL A 234 -8.11 -5.22 -4.21
CA VAL A 234 -7.93 -3.77 -4.24
C VAL A 234 -7.73 -3.37 -5.69
N GLY A 235 -8.64 -2.55 -6.23
CA GLY A 235 -8.61 -2.19 -7.64
C GLY A 235 -8.64 -3.41 -8.58
N GLY A 236 -9.35 -4.48 -8.22
CA GLY A 236 -9.42 -5.70 -9.04
C GLY A 236 -8.22 -6.66 -8.91
N PHE A 237 -7.17 -6.29 -8.17
CA PHE A 237 -6.04 -7.17 -7.88
C PHE A 237 -6.18 -7.83 -6.52
N ARG A 238 -5.89 -9.13 -6.43
CA ARG A 238 -5.83 -9.86 -5.16
C ARG A 238 -4.71 -9.30 -4.28
N ALA A 239 -5.07 -8.74 -3.14
CA ALA A 239 -4.15 -8.11 -2.20
C ALA A 239 -3.89 -9.00 -0.97
N GLY A 240 -4.80 -9.90 -0.65
CA GLY A 240 -4.70 -10.81 0.46
C GLY A 240 -5.92 -11.71 0.55
N THR A 241 -6.07 -12.38 1.67
CA THR A 241 -7.21 -13.26 1.93
C THR A 241 -7.76 -13.00 3.32
N VAL A 242 -9.08 -12.96 3.46
CA VAL A 242 -9.75 -13.06 4.75
C VAL A 242 -10.05 -14.51 5.03
N ILE A 243 -9.57 -15.01 6.17
CA ILE A 243 -9.89 -16.33 6.69
C ILE A 243 -10.61 -16.19 8.02
N GLY A 244 -11.64 -16.99 8.23
CA GLY A 244 -12.44 -16.87 9.44
C GLY A 244 -13.51 -17.93 9.57
N GLY A 245 -14.32 -17.80 10.61
CA GLY A 245 -15.40 -18.74 10.87
C GLY A 245 -15.71 -18.88 12.35
N ILE A 246 -16.19 -20.06 12.71
CA ILE A 246 -16.61 -20.42 14.06
C ILE A 246 -16.06 -21.78 14.48
N VAL A 247 -15.96 -21.99 15.78
CA VAL A 247 -15.64 -23.29 16.38
C VAL A 247 -16.94 -23.94 16.82
N LEU A 248 -17.22 -25.16 16.35
CA LEU A 248 -18.49 -25.83 16.63
C LEU A 248 -18.69 -26.09 18.12
N GLY A 249 -17.60 -26.37 18.86
CA GLY A 249 -17.64 -26.62 20.30
C GLY A 249 -17.99 -25.41 21.17
N ASP A 250 -18.05 -24.20 20.60
CA ASP A 250 -18.43 -22.99 21.34
C ASP A 250 -19.98 -22.78 21.34
N TYR A 251 -20.73 -23.64 20.62
CA TYR A 251 -22.18 -23.56 20.49
C TYR A 251 -22.87 -24.77 21.16
N PRO A 252 -23.67 -24.56 22.22
CA PRO A 252 -24.44 -25.64 22.83
C PRO A 252 -25.63 -26.08 21.95
N ASP A 253 -25.99 -27.36 22.00
CA ASP A 253 -27.24 -27.92 21.46
C ASP A 253 -27.58 -27.58 19.99
N ASP A 254 -26.72 -27.99 19.05
CA ASP A 254 -26.87 -27.80 17.59
C ASP A 254 -27.18 -26.36 17.13
N SER A 255 -26.97 -25.36 18.01
CA SER A 255 -27.27 -23.96 17.74
C SER A 255 -26.24 -23.27 16.84
N ALA A 256 -25.26 -24.02 16.33
CA ALA A 256 -24.18 -23.49 15.51
C ALA A 256 -24.72 -22.97 14.16
N PRO A 257 -24.39 -21.73 13.75
CA PRO A 257 -24.74 -21.18 12.43
C PRO A 257 -24.30 -22.08 11.28
N SER A 258 -25.19 -22.37 10.33
CA SER A 258 -24.91 -23.27 9.18
C SER A 258 -23.68 -22.82 8.38
N GLN A 259 -23.07 -23.74 7.63
CA GLN A 259 -21.93 -23.40 6.76
C GLN A 259 -22.30 -22.29 5.76
N GLU A 260 -23.53 -22.30 5.26
CA GLU A 260 -24.05 -21.25 4.36
C GLU A 260 -24.06 -19.87 5.03
N VAL A 261 -24.51 -19.80 6.29
CA VAL A 261 -24.50 -18.55 7.08
C VAL A 261 -23.07 -18.07 7.33
N VAL A 262 -22.15 -18.98 7.66
CA VAL A 262 -20.74 -18.65 7.88
C VAL A 262 -20.08 -18.13 6.60
N SER A 263 -20.32 -18.80 5.45
CA SER A 263 -19.82 -18.37 4.15
C SER A 263 -20.37 -17.01 3.74
N ALA A 264 -21.67 -16.76 3.95
CA ALA A 264 -22.31 -15.48 3.65
C ALA A 264 -21.75 -14.34 4.52
N GLY A 265 -21.51 -14.61 5.82
CA GLY A 265 -20.86 -13.66 6.71
C GLY A 265 -19.44 -13.31 6.24
N GLY A 266 -18.67 -14.32 5.81
CA GLY A 266 -17.35 -14.12 5.22
C GLY A 266 -17.37 -13.29 3.94
N GLN A 267 -18.33 -13.55 3.04
CA GLN A 267 -18.51 -12.76 1.82
C GLN A 267 -18.84 -11.30 2.14
N LEU A 268 -19.77 -11.04 3.07
CA LEU A 268 -20.13 -9.68 3.47
C LEU A 268 -18.92 -8.93 4.04
N LEU A 269 -18.11 -9.58 4.88
CA LEU A 269 -16.88 -8.98 5.39
C LEU A 269 -15.90 -8.66 4.26
N ALA A 270 -15.70 -9.56 3.30
CA ALA A 270 -14.82 -9.32 2.17
C ALA A 270 -15.33 -8.15 1.30
N GLU A 271 -16.63 -8.08 1.04
CA GLU A 271 -17.24 -6.96 0.30
C GLU A 271 -17.10 -5.64 1.07
N MET A 272 -17.35 -5.63 2.38
CA MET A 272 -17.15 -4.45 3.24
C MET A 272 -15.70 -4.00 3.25
N LEU A 273 -14.76 -4.94 3.35
CA LEU A 273 -13.34 -4.64 3.29
C LEU A 273 -12.95 -4.12 1.91
N ASN A 274 -13.39 -4.75 0.83
CA ASN A 274 -13.15 -4.27 -0.53
C ASN A 274 -13.74 -2.86 -0.73
N LEU A 275 -14.94 -2.58 -0.22
CA LEU A 275 -15.54 -1.24 -0.21
C LEU A 275 -14.81 -0.23 0.68
N TRP A 276 -14.19 -0.68 1.77
CA TRP A 276 -13.31 0.14 2.64
C TRP A 276 -11.90 0.30 2.07
N LEU A 277 -11.50 -0.56 1.14
CA LEU A 277 -10.28 -0.42 0.35
C LEU A 277 -10.52 0.51 -0.87
N MET A 278 -11.77 0.68 -1.30
CA MET A 278 -12.22 1.62 -2.33
C MET A 278 -12.27 3.14 -1.98
N PRO A 279 -12.30 3.65 -0.73
CA PRO A 279 -12.34 5.09 -0.43
C PRO A 279 -11.08 5.84 -0.86
N PHE A 280 -9.98 5.12 -1.12
CA PHE A 280 -8.79 5.67 -1.77
C PHE A 280 -9.02 6.05 -3.25
N ILE A 281 -10.16 5.65 -3.82
CA ILE A 281 -10.61 5.93 -5.19
C ILE A 281 -11.69 7.04 -5.22
N THR A 282 -12.32 7.39 -4.08
CA THR A 282 -13.45 8.36 -4.05
C THR A 282 -13.26 9.55 -3.09
N GLY A 283 -12.08 9.73 -2.50
CA GLY A 283 -11.75 10.96 -1.77
C GLY A 283 -12.56 11.19 -0.49
N ARG A 284 -13.05 10.12 0.16
CA ARG A 284 -13.57 10.22 1.54
C ARG A 284 -12.42 10.05 2.52
N ALA A 285 -11.85 11.18 2.93
CA ALA A 285 -11.11 11.25 4.18
C ALA A 285 -12.03 10.74 5.30
N MET A 286 -11.50 9.80 6.09
CA MET A 286 -12.08 9.35 7.34
C MET A 286 -12.16 10.56 8.28
N GLN A 287 -13.34 11.16 8.40
CA GLN A 287 -13.61 12.14 9.46
C GLN A 287 -13.56 11.38 10.78
N THR A 288 -12.48 11.56 11.53
CA THR A 288 -12.46 11.27 12.96
C THR A 288 -13.32 12.32 13.64
N ALA A 289 -14.44 11.88 14.21
CA ALA A 289 -15.16 12.60 15.27
C ALA A 289 -14.47 12.33 16.62
#